data_AF-Q5H5H2-F1
#
_entry.id   AF-Q5H5H2-F1
#
_cell.length_a   1.000
_cell.length_b   1.000
_cell.length_c   1.000
_cell.angle_alpha   90.00
_cell.angle_beta   90.00
_cell.angle_gamma   90.00
#
_symmetry.space_group_name_H-M   'P 1'
#
loop_
_entity.id
_entity.type
_entity.pdbx_description
1 polymer ?
#
loop_
_entity_poly.entity_id
_entity_poly.type
_entity_poly.pdbx_seq_one_letter_code
_entity_poly.pdbx_strand_id
1 'polypeptide(L)'
;MSPAARPFGRAALWLALLGPFFFLSYGLANTLDGRATQVPSVVFGWAHGMPFWPWTIVPYWSIDLFYAASLFVCRTRRELDTHALRLLSAQLICVGCFVVLPLRYSFMRPQTDGVFGWLFAVLLGFHKPFPD
;
A
#
# COMPACT_ATOMS: atom_id res chain seq x y z
N MET A 1 14.38 25.15 -29.28
CA MET A 1 14.78 23.96 -28.48
C MET A 1 13.64 22.97 -28.53
N SER A 2 13.83 21.80 -29.15
CA SER A 2 12.79 20.76 -29.18
C SER A 2 12.61 20.21 -27.76
N PRO A 3 11.37 20.03 -27.24
CA PRO A 3 11.18 19.43 -25.93
C PRO A 3 11.80 18.03 -25.92
N ALA A 4 12.69 17.77 -24.96
CA ALA A 4 13.25 16.44 -24.77
C ALA A 4 12.12 15.43 -24.60
N ALA A 5 12.21 14.30 -25.30
CA ALA A 5 11.21 13.24 -25.22
C ALA A 5 11.04 12.76 -23.77
N ARG A 6 9.79 12.58 -23.33
CA ARG A 6 9.49 12.10 -21.97
C ARG A 6 10.07 10.70 -21.74
N PRO A 7 10.61 10.41 -20.54
CA PRO A 7 11.34 9.16 -20.28
C PRO A 7 10.41 7.96 -19.98
N PHE A 8 9.41 7.68 -20.81
CA PHE A 8 8.40 6.65 -20.53
C PHE A 8 8.96 5.24 -20.32
N GLY A 9 9.96 4.81 -21.09
CA GLY A 9 10.59 3.51 -20.90
C GLY A 9 11.27 3.37 -19.54
N ARG A 10 11.83 4.47 -19.02
CA ARG A 10 12.42 4.50 -17.68
C ARG A 10 11.36 4.54 -16.59
N ALA A 11 10.23 5.22 -16.82
CA ALA A 11 9.10 5.20 -15.89
C ALA A 11 8.52 3.78 -15.76
N ALA A 12 8.37 3.07 -16.87
CA ALA A 12 7.96 1.66 -16.88
C ALA A 12 8.96 0.76 -16.15
N LEU A 13 10.28 0.98 -16.32
CA LEU A 13 11.30 0.24 -15.58
C LEU A 13 11.23 0.49 -14.08
N TRP A 14 11.06 1.75 -13.65
CA TRP A 14 10.88 2.08 -12.24
C TRP A 14 9.62 1.43 -11.67
N LEU A 15 8.50 1.45 -12.40
CA LEU A 15 7.28 0.79 -11.98
C LEU A 15 7.45 -0.73 -11.86
N ALA A 16 8.12 -1.34 -12.83
CA ALA A 16 8.43 -2.78 -12.84
C ALA A 16 9.40 -3.20 -11.72
N LEU A 17 10.17 -2.26 -11.16
CA LEU A 17 10.99 -2.49 -9.97
C LEU A 17 10.19 -2.28 -8.69
N LEU A 18 9.55 -1.11 -8.56
CA LEU A 18 8.86 -0.67 -7.34
C LEU A 18 7.63 -1.52 -7.03
N GLY A 19 6.84 -1.90 -8.04
CA GLY A 19 5.65 -2.72 -7.87
C GLY A 19 5.96 -4.07 -7.22
N PRO A 20 6.79 -4.94 -7.83
CA PRO A 20 7.19 -6.21 -7.22
C PRO A 20 7.88 -6.02 -5.88
N PHE A 21 8.74 -5.01 -5.73
CA PHE A 21 9.37 -4.70 -4.44
C PHE A 21 8.33 -4.41 -3.35
N PHE A 22 7.25 -3.68 -3.66
CA PHE A 22 6.11 -3.46 -2.77
C PHE A 22 5.41 -4.74 -2.37
N PHE A 23 4.94 -5.54 -3.32
CA PHE A 23 4.24 -6.77 -2.99
C PHE A 23 5.11 -7.77 -2.20
N LEU A 24 6.41 -7.88 -2.54
CA LEU A 24 7.34 -8.76 -1.84
C LEU A 24 7.64 -8.29 -0.41
N SER A 25 7.94 -6.99 -0.23
CA SER A 25 8.23 -6.43 1.09
C SER A 25 7.02 -6.49 2.02
N TYR A 26 5.83 -6.21 1.47
CA TYR A 26 4.55 -6.34 2.17
C TYR A 26 4.23 -7.79 2.55
N GLY A 27 4.40 -8.75 1.63
CA GLY A 27 4.17 -10.18 1.91
C GLY A 27 5.15 -10.75 2.95
N LEU A 28 6.40 -10.29 2.94
CA LEU A 28 7.39 -10.59 3.96
C LEU A 28 6.96 -10.04 5.32
N ALA A 29 6.58 -8.77 5.37
CA ALA A 29 6.12 -8.10 6.57
C ALA A 29 4.90 -8.81 7.19
N ASN A 30 3.90 -9.16 6.37
CA ASN A 30 2.74 -9.96 6.79
C ASN A 30 3.14 -11.34 7.32
N THR A 31 4.15 -11.98 6.73
CA THR A 31 4.63 -13.29 7.20
C THR A 31 5.36 -13.20 8.52
N LEU A 32 6.10 -12.11 8.77
CA LEU A 32 6.76 -11.85 10.04
C LEU A 32 5.75 -11.54 11.14
N ASP A 33 4.76 -10.68 10.86
CA ASP A 33 3.67 -10.36 11.80
C ASP A 33 2.85 -11.59 12.18
N GLY A 34 2.53 -12.47 11.21
CA GLY A 34 1.83 -13.73 11.48
C GLY A 34 2.60 -14.73 12.37
N ARG A 35 3.91 -14.54 12.58
CA ARG A 35 4.71 -15.36 13.52
C ARG A 35 4.81 -14.74 14.91
N ALA A 36 4.45 -13.47 15.07
CA ALA A 36 4.52 -12.78 16.34
C ALA A 36 3.37 -13.23 17.26
N THR A 37 3.73 -13.79 18.42
CA THR A 37 2.79 -14.49 19.31
C THR A 37 1.99 -13.53 20.21
N GLN A 38 2.51 -12.32 20.45
CA GLN A 38 1.92 -11.30 21.32
C GLN A 38 2.15 -9.92 20.70
N VAL A 39 1.25 -9.50 19.81
CA VAL A 39 1.32 -8.20 19.16
C VAL A 39 0.31 -7.27 19.85
N PRO A 40 0.74 -6.14 20.41
CA PRO A 40 -0.15 -5.21 21.08
C PRO A 40 -1.14 -4.59 20.08
N SER A 41 -2.29 -4.17 20.60
CA SER A 41 -3.24 -3.40 19.83
C SER A 41 -3.56 -2.09 20.54
N VAL A 42 -3.69 -1.02 19.76
CA VAL A 42 -3.95 0.33 20.27
C VAL A 42 -5.31 0.77 19.71
N VAL A 43 -6.31 0.86 20.58
CA VAL A 43 -7.65 1.36 20.23
C VAL A 43 -7.92 2.61 21.05
N PHE A 44 -8.18 3.73 20.37
CA PHE A 44 -8.59 4.96 21.02
C PHE A 44 -10.09 4.94 21.33
N GLY A 45 -10.50 5.53 22.46
CA GLY A 45 -11.90 5.51 22.91
C GLY A 45 -12.91 6.06 21.89
N TRP A 46 -12.52 7.07 21.10
CA TRP A 46 -13.36 7.64 20.05
C TRP A 46 -13.60 6.69 18.86
N ALA A 47 -12.74 5.68 18.65
CA ALA A 47 -12.83 4.77 17.51
C ALA A 47 -14.12 3.94 17.52
N HIS A 48 -14.71 3.69 18.69
CA HIS A 48 -15.98 2.98 18.83
C HIS A 48 -17.18 3.75 18.27
N GLY A 49 -17.07 5.08 18.16
CA GLY A 49 -18.15 5.94 17.64
C GLY A 49 -18.10 6.17 16.14
N MET A 50 -17.05 5.70 15.45
CA MET A 50 -16.91 5.94 14.01
C MET A 50 -17.58 4.83 13.20
N PRO A 51 -18.60 5.16 12.38
CA PRO A 51 -19.19 4.17 11.49
C PRO A 51 -18.21 3.77 10.39
N PHE A 52 -18.31 2.52 9.94
CA PHE A 52 -17.56 2.03 8.79
C PHE A 52 -18.24 2.45 7.48
N TRP A 53 -17.47 2.97 6.53
CA TRP A 53 -17.97 3.47 5.25
C TRP A 53 -17.41 2.65 4.08
N PRO A 54 -18.13 1.65 3.55
CA PRO A 54 -17.58 0.72 2.56
C PRO A 54 -17.05 1.41 1.29
N TRP A 55 -17.68 2.51 0.86
CA TRP A 55 -17.31 3.23 -0.36
C TRP A 55 -15.91 3.85 -0.30
N THR A 56 -15.31 4.04 0.88
CA THR A 56 -13.95 4.59 1.01
C THR A 56 -12.87 3.64 0.49
N ILE A 57 -13.23 2.38 0.17
CA ILE A 57 -12.35 1.47 -0.55
C ILE A 57 -12.00 1.96 -1.95
N VAL A 58 -12.89 2.72 -2.60
CA VAL A 58 -12.66 3.26 -3.95
C VAL A 58 -11.54 4.30 -3.96
N PRO A 59 -11.59 5.38 -3.15
CA PRO A 59 -10.47 6.32 -3.07
C PRO A 59 -9.20 5.64 -2.57
N TYR A 60 -9.29 4.62 -1.71
CA TYR A 60 -8.12 3.83 -1.29
C TYR A 60 -7.43 3.14 -2.50
N TRP A 61 -8.16 2.39 -3.32
CA TRP A 61 -7.60 1.74 -4.52
C TRP A 61 -7.08 2.73 -5.55
N SER A 62 -7.65 3.94 -5.61
CA SER A 62 -7.16 4.97 -6.53
C SER A 62 -5.72 5.40 -6.23
N ILE A 63 -5.23 5.18 -5.00
CA ILE A 63 -3.84 5.47 -4.61
C ILE A 63 -2.86 4.65 -5.46
N ASP A 64 -3.16 3.38 -5.76
CA ASP A 64 -2.29 2.55 -6.61
C ASP A 64 -2.20 3.09 -8.04
N LEU A 65 -3.34 3.55 -8.57
CA LEU A 65 -3.40 4.18 -9.88
C LEU A 65 -2.61 5.48 -9.90
N PHE A 66 -2.79 6.35 -8.90
CA PHE A 66 -2.04 7.60 -8.79
C PHE A 66 -0.55 7.37 -8.57
N TYR A 67 -0.18 6.34 -7.81
CA TYR A 67 1.20 5.93 -7.61
C TYR A 67 1.86 5.60 -8.95
N ALA A 68 1.24 4.71 -9.73
CA ALA A 68 1.75 4.35 -11.06
C ALA A 68 1.77 5.56 -12.00
N ALA A 69 0.66 6.29 -12.09
CA ALA A 69 0.52 7.45 -12.97
C ALA A 69 1.56 8.55 -12.66
N SER A 70 1.91 8.75 -11.38
CA SER A 70 2.87 9.78 -10.96
C SER A 70 4.24 9.65 -11.64
N LEU A 71 4.69 8.42 -11.94
CA LEU A 71 5.94 8.17 -12.66
C LEU A 71 5.87 8.61 -14.13
N PHE A 72 4.70 8.52 -14.77
CA PHE A 72 4.51 8.88 -16.18
C PHE A 72 4.25 10.39 -16.38
N VAL A 73 3.96 11.12 -15.30
CA VAL A 73 3.81 12.58 -15.32
C VAL A 73 5.17 13.29 -15.36
N CYS A 74 6.23 12.68 -14.79
CA CYS A 74 7.57 13.26 -14.75
C CYS A 74 8.12 13.58 -16.16
N ARG A 75 8.63 14.81 -16.33
CA ARG A 75 9.05 15.32 -17.64
C ARG A 75 10.50 15.01 -17.97
N THR A 76 11.36 14.87 -16.95
CA THR A 76 12.80 14.67 -17.12
C THR A 76 13.27 13.41 -16.41
N ARG A 77 14.40 12.83 -16.85
CA ARG A 77 14.99 11.64 -16.22
C ARG A 77 15.36 11.90 -14.75
N ARG A 78 15.92 13.09 -14.46
CA ARG A 78 16.32 13.48 -13.10
C ARG A 78 15.12 13.60 -12.17
N GLU A 79 14.05 14.23 -12.63
CA GLU A 79 12.80 14.35 -11.89
C GLU A 79 12.20 12.98 -11.60
N LEU A 80 12.12 12.12 -12.61
CA LEU A 80 11.64 10.74 -12.49
C LEU A 80 12.46 9.94 -11.46
N ASP A 81 13.80 9.97 -11.57
CA ASP A 81 14.67 9.22 -10.66
C ASP A 81 14.56 9.72 -9.22
N THR A 82 14.49 11.04 -9.04
CA THR A 82 14.31 11.63 -7.71
C THR A 82 12.96 11.23 -7.10
N HIS A 83 11.90 11.25 -7.92
CA HIS A 83 10.56 10.83 -7.49
C HIS A 83 10.53 9.34 -7.12
N ALA A 84 11.07 8.48 -7.99
CA ALA A 84 11.14 7.05 -7.73
C ALA A 84 11.96 6.72 -6.47
N LEU A 85 13.10 7.40 -6.25
CA LEU A 85 13.90 7.24 -5.03
C LEU A 85 13.16 7.72 -3.77
N ARG A 86 12.35 8.78 -3.86
CA ARG A 86 11.49 9.21 -2.75
C ARG A 86 10.43 8.16 -2.43
N LEU A 87 9.78 7.59 -3.44
CA LEU A 87 8.81 6.51 -3.26
C LEU A 87 9.48 5.28 -2.62
N LEU A 88 10.65 4.88 -3.11
CA LEU A 88 11.42 3.77 -2.54
C LEU A 88 11.82 4.03 -1.08
N SER A 89 12.27 5.24 -0.77
CA SER A 89 12.66 5.62 0.59
C SER A 89 11.47 5.59 1.55
N ALA A 90 10.34 6.17 1.13
CA ALA A 90 9.11 6.13 1.92
C ALA A 90 8.66 4.69 2.16
N GLN A 91 8.76 3.84 1.14
CA GLN A 91 8.43 2.43 1.26
C GLN A 91 9.35 1.68 2.23
N LEU A 92 10.66 1.88 2.15
CA LEU A 92 11.62 1.28 3.08
C LEU A 92 11.34 1.71 4.52
N ILE A 93 11.04 2.99 4.73
CA ILE A 93 10.67 3.52 6.06
C ILE A 93 9.38 2.86 6.54
N CYS A 94 8.33 2.82 5.72
CA CYS A 94 7.05 2.22 6.09
C CYS A 94 7.19 0.73 6.42
N VAL A 95 7.90 -0.05 5.59
CA VAL A 95 8.17 -1.47 5.82
C VAL A 95 9.00 -1.67 7.08
N GLY A 96 10.04 -0.86 7.28
CA GLY A 96 10.87 -0.89 8.49
C GLY A 96 10.06 -0.61 9.75
N CYS A 97 9.23 0.42 9.75
CA CYS A 97 8.32 0.73 10.85
C CYS A 97 7.34 -0.41 11.12
N PHE A 98 6.76 -1.00 10.08
CA PHE A 98 5.81 -2.11 10.23
C PHE A 98 6.47 -3.37 10.82
N VAL A 99 7.71 -3.67 10.43
CA VAL A 99 8.47 -4.81 10.97
C VAL A 99 8.90 -4.57 12.42
N VAL A 100 9.28 -3.34 12.78
CA VAL A 100 9.73 -2.98 14.13
C VAL A 100 8.57 -2.81 15.10
N LEU A 101 7.43 -2.29 14.62
CA LEU A 101 6.23 -1.98 15.41
C LEU A 101 5.02 -2.74 14.85
N PRO A 102 4.98 -4.09 14.97
CA PRO A 102 3.80 -4.82 14.58
C PRO A 102 2.62 -4.38 15.45
N LEU A 103 1.49 -4.05 14.83
CA LEU A 103 0.26 -3.67 15.52
C LEU A 103 -0.88 -4.54 14.99
N ARG A 104 -1.64 -5.13 15.92
CA ARG A 104 -2.78 -5.97 15.57
C ARG A 104 -4.05 -5.16 15.40
N TYR A 105 -4.82 -5.55 14.39
CA TYR A 105 -6.18 -5.06 14.22
C TYR A 105 -7.07 -5.57 15.36
N SER A 106 -7.85 -4.69 15.99
CA SER A 106 -8.67 -5.03 17.17
C SER A 106 -10.16 -5.21 16.88
N PHE A 107 -10.66 -4.67 15.77
CA PHE A 107 -12.09 -4.68 15.48
C PHE A 107 -12.49 -5.91 14.68
N MET A 108 -13.71 -6.41 14.92
CA MET A 108 -14.31 -7.42 14.06
C MET A 108 -14.62 -6.77 12.70
N ARG A 109 -14.24 -7.43 11.60
CA ARG A 109 -14.39 -6.86 10.26
C ARG A 109 -15.88 -6.73 9.92
N PRO A 110 -16.39 -5.53 9.58
CA PRO A 110 -17.76 -5.37 9.15
C PRO A 110 -17.98 -6.11 7.83
N GLN A 111 -19.08 -6.86 7.73
CA GLN A 111 -19.48 -7.51 6.49
C GLN A 111 -19.87 -6.45 5.46
N THR A 112 -19.25 -6.52 4.29
CA THR A 112 -19.51 -5.63 3.17
C THR A 112 -19.96 -6.44 1.96
N ASP A 113 -21.12 -6.09 1.41
CA ASP A 113 -21.68 -6.74 0.23
C ASP A 113 -21.45 -5.93 -1.05
N GLY A 114 -21.70 -6.55 -2.20
CA GLY A 114 -21.64 -5.90 -3.52
C GLY A 114 -20.22 -5.55 -3.98
N VAL A 115 -20.10 -4.52 -4.82
CA VAL A 115 -18.83 -4.13 -5.46
C VAL A 115 -17.76 -3.74 -4.44
N PHE A 116 -18.14 -3.06 -3.36
CA PHE A 116 -17.19 -2.68 -2.30
C PHE A 116 -16.70 -3.91 -1.54
N GLY A 117 -17.60 -4.84 -1.23
CA GLY A 117 -17.22 -6.13 -0.65
C GLY A 117 -16.23 -6.91 -1.50
N TRP A 118 -16.44 -6.93 -2.81
CA TRP A 118 -15.49 -7.55 -3.75
C TRP A 118 -14.12 -6.84 -3.74
N LEU A 119 -14.08 -5.51 -3.76
CA LEU A 119 -12.81 -4.75 -3.68
C LEU A 119 -12.07 -5.00 -2.36
N PHE A 120 -12.79 -5.11 -1.24
CA PHE A 120 -12.21 -5.52 0.03
C PHE A 120 -11.72 -6.97 -0.03
N ALA A 121 -12.46 -7.90 -0.63
CA ALA A 121 -12.03 -9.29 -0.76
C ALA A 121 -10.74 -9.43 -1.59
N VAL A 122 -10.61 -8.70 -2.70
CA VAL A 122 -9.37 -8.66 -3.49
C VAL A 122 -8.21 -8.10 -2.67
N LEU A 123 -8.43 -6.99 -1.95
CA LEU A 123 -7.41 -6.41 -1.08
C LEU A 123 -6.99 -7.38 0.04
N LEU A 124 -7.96 -8.06 0.64
CA LEU A 124 -7.75 -9.03 1.71
C LEU A 124 -7.14 -10.34 1.22
N GLY A 125 -7.28 -10.68 -0.06
CA GLY A 125 -6.59 -11.81 -0.67
C GLY A 125 -5.06 -11.68 -0.63
N PHE A 126 -4.53 -10.46 -0.50
CA PHE A 126 -3.10 -10.21 -0.28
C PHE A 126 -2.66 -10.34 1.19
N HIS A 127 -3.61 -10.29 2.13
CA HIS A 127 -3.35 -10.61 3.53
C HIS A 127 -3.46 -12.12 3.73
N LYS A 128 -2.55 -12.72 4.50
CA LYS A 128 -2.75 -14.10 4.96
C LYS A 128 -4.09 -14.17 5.72
N PRO A 129 -4.85 -15.27 5.58
CA PRO A 129 -5.93 -15.53 6.53
C PRO A 129 -5.27 -15.64 7.90
N PHE A 130 -5.58 -14.73 8.80
CA PHE A 130 -5.45 -15.05 10.21
C PHE A 130 -6.38 -16.26 10.41
N PRO A 131 -5.88 -17.43 10.86
CA PRO A 131 -6.79 -18.46 11.31
C PRO A 131 -7.59 -17.86 12.47
N ASP A 132 -8.90 -18.07 12.42
CA ASP A 132 -9.82 -17.81 13.53
C ASP A 132 -9.35 -18.51 14.83
#